data_AF-A0A352UKD8-F1
#
_entry.id   AF-A0A352UKD8-F1
#
_cell.length_a   1.000
_cell.length_b   1.000
_cell.length_c   1.000
_cell.angle_alpha   90.00
_cell.angle_beta   90.00
_cell.angle_gamma   90.00
#
_symmetry.space_group_name_H-M   'P 1'
#
loop_
_entity.id
_entity.type
_entity.pdbx_description
1 polymer ?
#
loop_
_entity_poly.entity_id
_entity_poly.type
_entity_poly.pdbx_seq_one_letter_code
_entity_poly.pdbx_strand_id
1 'polypeptide(L)'
;MPQLARSSSSVSSPPRQFDFQFTSVLVGPRFANDVFVVNNLAYVTDSHDGLQIVDVSSPSTPLLLGGIDTLGRAESVGVSENIAYVTANGLWTFRPPRFST
;
A
#
# COMPACT_ATOMS: atom_id res chain seq x y z
N MET A 1 63.95 13.76 23.11
CA MET A 1 63.20 14.04 21.86
C MET A 1 61.80 13.43 22.00
N PRO A 2 60.70 14.20 22.19
CA PRO A 2 59.36 13.64 22.21
C PRO A 2 58.80 13.53 20.77
N GLN A 3 58.21 12.39 20.41
CA GLN A 3 57.59 12.19 19.10
C GLN A 3 56.05 12.29 19.18
N LEU A 4 55.55 13.32 18.50
CA LEU A 4 54.33 13.40 17.68
C LEU A 4 53.00 12.89 18.27
N ALA A 5 52.15 13.86 18.63
CA ALA A 5 50.70 13.70 18.71
C ALA A 5 50.15 13.16 17.36
N ARG A 6 49.42 12.04 17.39
CA ARG A 6 48.63 11.62 16.23
C ARG A 6 47.25 12.26 16.29
N SER A 7 46.97 12.95 15.20
CA SER A 7 45.75 13.61 14.76
C SER A 7 44.46 12.86 15.09
N SER A 8 43.48 13.65 15.52
CA SER A 8 42.06 13.38 15.61
C SER A 8 41.52 12.58 14.41
N SER A 9 41.07 11.35 14.66
CA SER A 9 40.05 10.72 13.81
C SER A 9 38.68 11.18 14.32
N SER A 10 38.12 12.23 13.73
CA SER A 10 36.70 12.52 13.82
C SER A 10 35.96 11.29 13.31
N VAL A 11 35.37 10.52 14.22
CA VAL A 11 34.50 9.39 13.89
C VAL A 11 33.38 9.94 13.01
N SER A 12 33.33 9.47 11.76
CA SER A 12 32.32 9.86 10.77
C SER A 12 30.93 9.69 11.38
N SER A 13 30.07 10.69 11.24
CA SER A 13 28.66 10.59 11.59
C SER A 13 28.08 9.28 11.03
N PRO A 14 27.35 8.48 11.83
CA PRO A 14 26.76 7.25 11.31
C PRO A 14 25.88 7.59 10.09
N PRO A 15 25.82 6.71 9.06
CA PRO A 15 24.93 6.94 7.93
C PRO A 15 23.51 7.11 8.45
N ARG A 16 22.74 8.05 7.86
CA ARG A 16 21.33 8.24 8.22
C ARG A 16 20.63 6.89 8.18
N GLN A 17 20.29 6.37 9.35
CA GLN A 17 19.48 5.18 9.47
C GLN A 17 18.07 5.60 9.02
N PHE A 18 17.59 4.98 7.94
CA PHE A 18 16.20 5.16 7.54
C PHE A 18 15.35 4.38 8.54
N ASP A 19 14.78 5.10 9.50
CA ASP A 19 13.85 4.52 10.46
C ASP A 19 12.51 4.28 9.76
N PHE A 20 12.32 3.05 9.28
CA PHE A 20 11.02 2.62 8.81
C PHE A 20 10.10 2.37 10.01
N GLN A 21 8.98 3.08 10.07
CA GLN A 21 7.96 2.84 11.08
C GLN A 21 6.91 1.87 10.53
N PHE A 22 6.93 0.64 11.04
CA PHE A 22 5.83 -0.28 10.83
C PHE A 22 4.57 0.26 11.51
N THR A 23 3.48 0.41 10.76
CA THR A 23 2.25 1.02 11.27
C THR A 23 1.17 -0.01 11.57
N SER A 24 0.87 -0.92 10.64
CA SER A 24 -0.12 -1.99 10.83
C SER A 24 -0.04 -3.04 9.69
N VAL A 25 -0.73 -4.16 9.86
CA VAL A 25 -1.06 -5.14 8.81
C VAL A 25 -2.55 -5.46 8.88
N LEU A 26 -3.23 -5.37 7.75
CA LEU A 26 -4.58 -5.93 7.59
C LEU A 26 -4.44 -7.43 7.29
N VAL A 27 -5.25 -8.27 7.94
CA VAL A 27 -5.17 -9.75 7.82
C VAL A 27 -5.76 -10.29 6.49
N GLY A 28 -6.23 -9.41 5.61
CA GLY A 28 -6.46 -9.67 4.18
C GLY A 28 -6.09 -8.43 3.36
N PRO A 29 -6.35 -8.38 2.04
CA PRO A 29 -6.20 -9.43 1.02
C PRO A 29 -5.00 -10.35 1.22
N ARG A 30 -5.11 -11.61 0.78
CA ARG A 30 -4.13 -12.67 1.06
C ARG A 30 -3.11 -12.85 -0.06
N PHE A 31 -3.47 -12.47 -1.28
CA PHE A 31 -2.63 -12.57 -2.47
C PHE A 31 -2.74 -11.30 -3.31
N ALA A 32 -2.44 -10.16 -2.67
CA ALA A 32 -2.44 -8.85 -3.30
C ALA A 32 -1.39 -8.78 -4.43
N ASN A 33 -1.80 -8.37 -5.63
CA ASN A 33 -0.92 -8.14 -6.79
C ASN A 33 -0.61 -6.65 -7.00
N ASP A 34 -1.59 -5.77 -6.77
CA ASP A 34 -1.50 -4.33 -7.04
C ASP A 34 -2.39 -3.54 -6.07
N VAL A 35 -2.08 -2.26 -5.89
CA VAL A 35 -2.83 -1.33 -5.04
C VAL A 35 -2.89 0.07 -5.64
N PHE A 36 -4.08 0.67 -5.64
CA PHE A 36 -4.28 2.09 -5.94
C PHE A 36 -4.93 2.79 -4.74
N VAL A 37 -4.36 3.90 -4.28
CA VAL A 37 -4.91 4.65 -3.13
C VAL A 37 -5.44 6.01 -3.58
N VAL A 38 -6.71 6.28 -3.27
CA VAL A 38 -7.34 7.59 -3.53
C VAL A 38 -8.44 7.86 -2.50
N ASN A 39 -8.49 9.09 -1.98
CA ASN A 39 -9.51 9.53 -1.01
C ASN A 39 -9.68 8.59 0.19
N ASN A 40 -8.56 8.17 0.80
CA ASN A 40 -8.50 7.22 1.92
C ASN A 40 -9.03 5.81 1.62
N LEU A 41 -9.26 5.47 0.35
CA LEU A 41 -9.60 4.13 -0.08
C LEU A 41 -8.42 3.52 -0.80
N ALA A 42 -8.00 2.34 -0.36
CA ALA A 42 -7.09 1.47 -1.08
C ALA A 42 -7.91 0.43 -1.85
N TYR A 43 -7.72 0.40 -3.17
CA TYR A 43 -8.22 -0.61 -4.08
C TYR A 43 -7.11 -1.62 -4.26
N VAL A 44 -7.31 -2.85 -3.81
CA VAL A 44 -6.27 -3.88 -3.82
C VAL A 44 -6.74 -5.05 -4.66
N THR A 45 -6.01 -5.40 -5.71
CA THR A 45 -6.32 -6.60 -6.50
C THR A 45 -5.77 -7.82 -5.79
N ASP A 46 -6.65 -8.74 -5.41
CA ASP A 46 -6.34 -10.06 -4.88
C ASP A 46 -6.55 -11.12 -5.96
N SER A 47 -5.58 -12.01 -6.14
CA SER A 47 -5.67 -13.06 -7.16
C SER A 47 -6.80 -14.07 -6.97
N HIS A 48 -7.32 -14.23 -5.75
CA HIS A 48 -8.37 -15.18 -5.41
C HIS A 48 -9.69 -14.48 -5.09
N ASP A 49 -9.63 -13.32 -4.44
CA ASP A 49 -10.82 -12.60 -3.96
C ASP A 49 -11.22 -11.41 -4.86
N GLY A 50 -10.55 -11.21 -5.99
CA GLY A 50 -10.84 -10.12 -6.93
C GLY A 50 -10.42 -8.75 -6.42
N LEU A 51 -11.27 -7.72 -6.59
CA LEU A 51 -10.97 -6.37 -6.08
C LEU A 51 -11.40 -6.22 -4.62
N GLN A 52 -10.47 -5.93 -3.72
CA GLN A 52 -10.74 -5.58 -2.33
C GLN A 52 -10.70 -4.06 -2.13
N ILE A 53 -11.62 -3.54 -1.32
CA ILE A 53 -11.70 -2.12 -0.97
C ILE A 53 -11.41 -1.97 0.52
N VAL A 54 -10.38 -1.20 0.85
CA VAL A 54 -9.90 -0.99 2.21
C VAL A 54 -9.95 0.49 2.55
N ASP A 55 -10.57 0.84 3.68
CA ASP A 55 -10.45 2.16 4.28
C ASP A 55 -9.08 2.27 4.99
N VAL A 56 -8.29 3.25 4.56
CA VAL A 56 -6.96 3.58 5.07
C VAL A 56 -6.90 4.97 5.69
N SER A 57 -8.06 5.54 6.05
CA SER A 57 -8.16 6.85 6.74
C SER A 57 -7.41 6.88 8.07
N SER A 58 -7.33 5.73 8.76
CA SER A 58 -6.52 5.52 9.96
C SER A 58 -5.42 4.49 9.67
N PRO A 59 -4.18 4.90 9.36
CA PRO A 59 -3.12 3.99 8.92
C PRO A 59 -2.75 2.88 9.94
N SER A 60 -2.95 3.12 11.23
CA SER A 60 -2.74 2.13 12.30
C SER A 60 -3.84 1.09 12.40
N THR A 61 -5.00 1.35 11.79
CA THR A 61 -6.20 0.50 11.87
C THR A 61 -6.95 0.51 10.53
N PRO A 62 -6.34 0.00 9.45
CA PRO A 62 -7.03 -0.15 8.17
C PRO A 62 -8.23 -1.10 8.31
N LEU A 63 -9.30 -0.83 7.57
CA LEU A 63 -10.54 -1.59 7.64
C LEU A 63 -10.92 -2.12 6.26
N LEU A 64 -11.08 -3.45 6.13
CA LEU A 64 -11.63 -4.05 4.93
C LEU A 64 -13.12 -3.68 4.82
N LEU A 65 -13.48 -2.87 3.83
CA LEU A 65 -14.86 -2.44 3.59
C LEU A 65 -15.65 -3.48 2.81
N GLY A 66 -14.97 -4.30 2.02
CA GLY A 66 -15.55 -5.39 1.25
C GLY A 66 -14.72 -5.75 0.03
N GLY A 67 -15.25 -6.70 -0.76
CA GLY A 67 -14.61 -7.20 -1.96
C GLY A 67 -15.62 -7.45 -3.07
N ILE A 68 -15.14 -7.39 -4.31
CA ILE A 68 -15.89 -7.71 -5.51
C ILE A 68 -15.11 -8.78 -6.27
N ASP A 69 -15.73 -9.95 -6.41
CA ASP A 69 -15.19 -11.04 -7.20
C ASP A 69 -15.09 -10.60 -8.67
N THR A 70 -13.87 -10.59 -9.18
CA THR A 70 -13.62 -10.52 -10.62
C THR A 70 -13.49 -11.96 -11.07
N LEU A 71 -14.26 -12.41 -12.07
CA LEU A 71 -14.35 -13.81 -12.54
C LEU A 71 -13.04 -14.35 -13.19
N GLY A 72 -11.92 -14.21 -12.48
CA GLY A 72 -10.56 -14.35 -12.95
C GLY A 72 -9.59 -13.68 -11.98
N ARG A 73 -8.31 -14.01 -12.13
CA ARG A 73 -7.26 -13.44 -11.30
C ARG A 73 -7.18 -11.93 -11.51
N ALA A 74 -7.45 -11.13 -10.48
CA ALA A 74 -7.23 -9.67 -10.56
C ALA A 74 -5.72 -9.37 -10.50
N GLU A 75 -5.22 -8.64 -11.48
CA GLU A 75 -3.78 -8.42 -11.68
C GLU A 75 -3.34 -6.98 -11.43
N SER A 76 -4.13 -6.00 -11.88
CA SER A 76 -3.80 -4.58 -11.73
C SER A 76 -5.05 -3.73 -11.57
N VAL A 77 -4.89 -2.58 -10.90
CA VAL A 77 -5.95 -1.60 -10.71
C VAL A 77 -5.46 -0.18 -10.96
N GLY A 78 -6.24 0.59 -11.70
CA GLY A 78 -6.09 2.04 -11.84
C GLY A 78 -7.39 2.75 -11.50
N VAL A 79 -7.33 4.00 -11.02
CA VAL A 79 -8.54 4.80 -10.77
C VAL A 79 -8.48 6.10 -11.55
N SER A 80 -9.54 6.41 -12.31
CA SER A 80 -9.72 7.68 -13.02
C SER A 80 -11.17 8.13 -12.91
N GLU A 81 -11.40 9.43 -12.74
CA GLU A 81 -12.75 10.03 -12.67
C GLU A 81 -13.72 9.28 -11.74
N ASN A 82 -13.22 8.84 -10.57
CA ASN A 82 -14.00 8.10 -9.59
C ASN A 82 -14.50 6.71 -10.08
N ILE A 83 -13.79 6.10 -11.03
CA ILE A 83 -13.99 4.73 -11.50
C ILE A 83 -12.69 3.96 -11.33
N ALA A 84 -12.75 2.82 -10.67
CA ALA A 84 -11.65 1.86 -10.63
C ALA A 84 -11.74 0.92 -11.84
N TYR A 85 -10.62 0.71 -12.51
CA TYR A 85 -10.43 -0.14 -13.67
C TYR A 85 -9.53 -1.30 -13.24
N VAL A 86 -10.04 -2.53 -13.32
CA VAL A 86 -9.30 -3.72 -12.90
C VAL A 86 -9.09 -4.63 -14.09
N THR A 87 -7.86 -5.07 -14.30
CA THR A 87 -7.54 -6.11 -15.27
C THR A 87 -7.56 -7.47 -14.61
N ALA A 88 -8.36 -8.37 -15.17
CA ALA A 88 -8.42 -9.80 -14.83
C ALA A 88 -8.54 -10.60 -16.14
N ASN A 89 -9.49 -11.54 -16.25
CA ASN A 89 -9.89 -12.17 -17.53
C ASN A 89 -10.65 -11.21 -18.48
N GLY A 90 -10.40 -9.91 -18.37
CA GLY A 90 -11.10 -8.81 -19.02
C GLY A 90 -10.88 -7.50 -18.26
N LEU A 91 -11.47 -6.40 -18.77
CA LEU A 91 -11.47 -5.10 -18.09
C LEU A 91 -12.77 -4.93 -17.30
N TRP A 92 -12.65 -4.74 -16.00
CA TRP A 92 -13.76 -4.50 -15.08
C TRP A 92 -13.76 -3.04 -14.62
N THR A 93 -14.94 -2.44 -14.53
CA THR A 93 -15.10 -1.08 -14.01
C THR A 93 -15.94 -1.07 -12.75
N PHE A 94 -15.44 -0.45 -11.69
CA PHE A 94 -16.12 -0.34 -10.41
C PHE A 94 -16.28 1.13 -10.03
N ARG A 95 -17.48 1.50 -9.58
CA ARG A 95 -17.69 2.79 -8.92
C ARG A 95 -17.51 2.60 -7.42
N PRO A 96 -16.73 3.46 -6.75
CA PRO A 96 -16.58 3.43 -5.31
C PRO A 96 -17.96 3.52 -4.62
N PRO A 97 -18.16 2.86 -3.48
CA PRO A 97 -19.33 3.08 -2.65
C PRO A 97 -19.47 4.56 -2.31
N ARG A 98 -20.68 5.12 -2.44
CA ARG A 98 -21.01 6.42 -1.84
C ARG A 98 -21.39 6.16 -0.40
N PHE A 99 -20.48 6.44 0.53
CA PHE A 99 -20.84 6.49 1.94
C PHE A 99 -21.70 7.74 2.16
N SER A 100 -22.99 7.57 2.48
CA SER A 100 -23.81 8.68 2.96
C SER A 100 -23.28 9.10 4.32
N THR A 101 -23.02 10.40 4.49
CA THR A 101 -22.88 11.03 5.82
C THR A 101 -24.15 10.89 6.64
#